data_AF-A0A1G1P8F8-F1
#
_entry.id   AF-A0A1G1P8F8-F1
#
_cell.length_a   1.000
_cell.length_b   1.000
_cell.length_c   1.000
_cell.angle_alpha   90.00
_cell.angle_beta   90.00
_cell.angle_gamma   90.00
#
_symmetry.space_group_name_H-M   'P 1'
#
loop_
_entity.id
_entity.type
_entity.pdbx_description
1 polymer ?
#
loop_
_entity_poly.entity_id
_entity_poly.type
_entity_poly.pdbx_seq_one_letter_code
_entity_poly.pdbx_strand_id
1 'polypeptide(L)'
;MRGESAKYKKLLLAKKARLLAEVKHIEKDTLNRSQREATGDLSGYSFHMADSATDNYDREFSLGLATNAQRVLYDIEEALKRISEKRFGACLTCGKPIPKKRLTAVPYAKLCIRCQSSEEKTQRSRSVILPPPPPAS
;
A
#
# COMPACT_ATOMS: atom_id res chain seq x y z
N MET A 1 -15.21 -12.35 -23.56
CA MET A 1 -14.90 -11.49 -22.38
C MET A 1 -15.07 -12.19 -21.01
N ARG A 2 -15.99 -13.15 -20.81
CA ARG A 2 -16.17 -13.81 -19.48
C ARG A 2 -14.91 -14.55 -18.95
N GLY A 3 -14.12 -15.15 -19.83
CA GLY A 3 -12.91 -15.90 -19.44
C GLY A 3 -11.74 -15.03 -18.97
N GLU A 4 -11.58 -13.82 -19.52
CA GLU A 4 -10.46 -12.94 -19.14
C GLU A 4 -10.66 -12.36 -17.73
N SER A 5 -11.89 -11.97 -17.37
CA SER A 5 -12.21 -11.49 -16.02
C SER A 5 -11.96 -12.55 -14.94
N ALA A 6 -12.18 -13.83 -15.24
CA ALA A 6 -11.88 -14.92 -14.32
C ALA A 6 -10.37 -15.05 -14.04
N LYS A 7 -9.53 -14.88 -15.06
CA LYS A 7 -8.06 -14.86 -14.93
C LYS A 7 -7.60 -13.73 -13.99
N TYR A 8 -8.09 -12.51 -14.22
CA TYR A 8 -7.74 -11.36 -13.37
C TYR A 8 -8.29 -11.50 -11.94
N LYS A 9 -9.49 -12.06 -11.77
CA LYS A 9 -10.05 -12.37 -10.44
C LYS A 9 -9.12 -13.30 -9.65
N LYS A 10 -8.64 -14.39 -10.26
CA LYS A 10 -7.70 -15.32 -9.61
C LYS A 10 -6.41 -14.61 -9.21
N LEU A 11 -5.88 -13.76 -10.08
CA LEU A 11 -4.66 -12.99 -9.80
C LEU A 11 -4.85 -11.99 -8.65
N LEU A 12 -5.98 -11.29 -8.61
CA LEU A 12 -6.34 -10.36 -7.53
C LEU A 12 -6.49 -11.06 -6.19
N LEU A 13 -7.15 -12.23 -6.15
CA LEU A 13 -7.32 -13.01 -4.92
C LEU A 13 -5.98 -13.52 -4.38
N ALA A 14 -5.10 -14.02 -5.26
CA ALA A 14 -3.76 -14.44 -4.86
C ALA A 14 -2.95 -13.26 -4.29
N LYS A 15 -3.05 -12.08 -4.90
CA LYS A 15 -2.37 -10.88 -4.42
C LYS A 15 -2.95 -10.38 -3.08
N LYS A 16 -4.28 -10.44 -2.91
CA LYS A 16 -4.96 -10.13 -1.63
C LYS A 16 -4.44 -11.02 -0.50
N ALA A 17 -4.40 -12.34 -0.74
CA ALA A 17 -3.91 -13.30 0.26
C ALA A 17 -2.46 -13.01 0.68
N ARG A 18 -1.58 -12.71 -0.29
CA ARG A 18 -0.19 -12.34 -0.02
C ARG A 18 -0.07 -11.07 0.84
N LEU A 19 -0.80 -10.01 0.48
CA LEU A 19 -0.75 -8.75 1.22
C LEU A 19 -1.31 -8.89 2.65
N LEU A 20 -2.37 -9.68 2.84
CA LEU A 20 -2.90 -9.96 4.18
C LEU A 20 -1.89 -10.71 5.06
N ALA A 21 -1.13 -11.65 4.48
CA ALA A 21 -0.05 -12.32 5.20
C ALA A 21 1.05 -11.33 5.58
N GLU A 22 1.44 -10.44 4.66
CA GLU A 22 2.46 -9.42 4.88
C GLU A 22 2.07 -8.44 6.01
N VAL A 23 0.84 -7.91 5.99
CA VAL A 23 0.32 -7.05 7.06
C VAL A 23 0.34 -7.78 8.41
N LYS A 24 -0.13 -9.03 8.45
CA LYS A 24 -0.14 -9.84 9.68
C LYS A 24 1.27 -10.09 10.23
N HIS A 25 2.26 -10.27 9.35
CA HIS A 25 3.67 -10.40 9.76
C HIS A 25 4.18 -9.10 10.39
N ILE A 26 3.94 -7.96 9.75
CA ILE A 26 4.33 -6.64 10.27
C ILE A 26 3.69 -6.36 11.63
N GLU A 27 2.40 -6.65 11.79
CA GLU A 27 1.69 -6.51 13.06
C GLU A 27 2.31 -7.38 14.16
N LYS A 28 2.58 -8.65 13.86
CA LYS A 28 3.20 -9.59 14.82
C LYS A 28 4.60 -9.14 15.25
N ASP A 29 5.41 -8.68 14.31
CA ASP A 29 6.78 -8.23 14.59
C ASP A 29 6.77 -6.97 15.46
N THR A 30 5.85 -6.04 15.19
CA THR A 30 5.65 -4.82 15.99
C THR A 30 5.21 -5.15 17.42
N LEU A 31 4.25 -6.08 17.59
CA LEU A 31 3.77 -6.52 18.90
C LEU A 31 4.85 -7.25 19.70
N ASN A 32 5.65 -8.10 19.07
CA ASN A 32 6.74 -8.82 19.74
C ASN A 32 7.82 -7.88 20.27
N ARG A 33 8.18 -6.84 19.51
CA ARG A 33 9.14 -5.81 19.95
C ARG A 33 8.59 -5.03 21.15
N SER A 34 7.33 -4.58 21.08
CA SER A 34 6.68 -3.88 22.19
C SER A 34 6.60 -4.72 23.47
N GLN A 35 6.36 -6.04 23.36
CA GLN A 35 6.36 -6.93 24.53
C GLN A 35 7.75 -7.03 25.18
N ARG A 36 8.82 -7.15 24.39
CA ARG A 36 10.21 -7.22 24.91
C ARG A 36 10.58 -5.97 25.69
N GLU A 37 10.19 -4.80 25.18
CA GLU A 37 10.38 -3.51 25.85
C GLU A 37 9.60 -3.43 27.18
N ALA A 38 8.36 -3.93 27.21
CA ALA A 38 7.53 -3.92 28.42
C ALA A 38 8.00 -4.89 29.50
N THR A 39 8.62 -6.02 29.14
CA THR A 39 9.11 -7.03 30.09
C THR A 39 10.42 -6.66 30.81
N GLY A 40 11.07 -5.56 30.45
CA GLY A 40 12.23 -5.04 31.18
C GLY A 40 13.46 -5.95 31.14
N ASP A 41 13.65 -6.75 30.08
CA ASP A 41 14.88 -7.51 29.82
C ASP A 41 16.00 -6.53 29.41
N LEU A 42 16.49 -5.78 30.41
CA LEU A 42 17.39 -4.63 30.34
C LEU A 42 18.87 -5.04 30.41
N SER A 43 19.25 -6.22 29.91
CA SER A 43 20.64 -6.70 30.03
C SER A 43 21.64 -5.95 29.13
N GLY A 44 21.26 -4.85 28.45
CA GLY A 44 22.06 -4.15 27.45
C GLY A 44 22.18 -2.63 27.56
N TYR A 45 21.78 -2.01 28.69
CA TYR A 45 21.51 -0.55 28.85
C TYR A 45 22.58 0.44 28.29
N SER A 46 23.82 0.01 28.05
CA SER A 46 24.91 0.84 27.51
C SER A 46 24.95 1.00 25.98
N PHE A 47 24.18 0.25 25.18
CA PHE A 47 24.14 0.34 23.70
C PHE A 47 22.92 1.13 23.14
N HIS A 48 21.94 1.49 24.00
CA HIS A 48 20.58 1.81 23.56
C HIS A 48 20.35 3.17 22.88
N MET A 49 21.24 4.17 22.98
CA MET A 49 21.01 5.47 22.31
C MET A 49 21.13 5.38 20.78
N ALA A 50 22.04 4.54 20.28
CA ALA A 50 22.18 4.29 18.84
C ALA A 50 21.09 3.34 18.32
N ASP A 51 20.68 2.37 19.15
CA ASP A 51 19.60 1.42 18.80
C ASP A 51 18.22 2.09 18.80
N SER A 52 17.97 3.06 19.70
CA SER A 52 16.67 3.77 19.77
C SER A 52 16.32 4.55 18.49
N ALA A 53 17.32 5.12 17.81
CA ALA A 53 17.13 5.78 16.52
C ALA A 53 16.78 4.76 15.42
N THR A 54 17.42 3.59 15.45
CA THR A 54 17.18 2.48 14.51
C THR A 54 15.80 1.86 14.74
N ASP A 55 15.38 1.67 15.99
CA ASP A 55 14.08 1.11 16.34
C ASP A 55 12.91 2.00 15.91
N ASN A 56 13.04 3.32 16.08
CA ASN A 56 12.04 4.28 15.60
C ASN A 56 11.95 4.27 14.07
N TYR A 57 13.09 4.25 13.36
CA TYR A 57 13.11 4.15 11.90
C TYR A 57 12.42 2.86 11.42
N ASP A 58 12.73 1.72 12.02
CA ASP A 58 12.11 0.44 11.69
C ASP A 58 10.59 0.46 11.88
N ARG A 59 10.12 1.10 12.96
CA ARG A 59 8.68 1.26 13.25
C ARG A 59 7.99 2.13 12.22
N GLU A 60 8.56 3.29 11.91
CA GLU A 60 8.02 4.21 10.90
C GLU A 60 7.99 3.54 9.52
N PHE A 61 9.06 2.82 9.17
CA PHE A 61 9.13 2.05 7.93
C PHE A 61 8.06 0.96 7.88
N SER A 62 7.90 0.19 8.95
CA SER A 62 6.89 -0.87 9.08
C SER A 62 5.46 -0.31 8.98
N LEU A 63 5.20 0.83 9.62
CA LEU A 63 3.92 1.54 9.52
C LEU A 63 3.65 2.02 8.09
N GLY A 64 4.67 2.57 7.42
CA GLY A 64 4.59 2.98 6.02
C GLY A 64 4.25 1.80 5.10
N LEU A 65 4.88 0.65 5.31
CA LEU A 65 4.62 -0.58 4.56
C LEU A 65 3.19 -1.10 4.80
N ALA A 66 2.74 -1.13 6.07
CA ALA A 66 1.38 -1.53 6.43
C ALA A 66 0.32 -0.61 5.79
N THR A 67 0.54 0.71 5.86
CA THR A 67 -0.34 1.72 5.25
C THR A 67 -0.43 1.54 3.72
N ASN A 68 0.70 1.27 3.07
CA ASN A 68 0.73 0.99 1.63
C ASN A 68 -0.04 -0.30 1.30
N ALA A 69 0.22 -1.37 2.05
CA ALA A 69 -0.45 -2.65 1.86
C ALA A 69 -1.98 -2.54 2.03
N GLN A 70 -2.46 -1.81 3.03
CA GLN A 70 -3.89 -1.50 3.23
C GLN A 70 -4.49 -0.76 2.04
N ARG A 71 -3.81 0.27 1.52
CA ARG A 71 -4.26 0.99 0.32
C ARG A 71 -4.36 0.06 -0.89
N VAL A 72 -3.39 -0.81 -1.10
CA VAL A 72 -3.42 -1.77 -2.21
C VAL A 72 -4.50 -2.83 -2.01
N LEU A 73 -4.76 -3.28 -0.78
CA LEU A 73 -5.87 -4.17 -0.45
C LEU A 73 -7.22 -3.55 -0.83
N TYR A 74 -7.43 -2.28 -0.47
CA TYR A 74 -8.60 -1.51 -0.87
C TYR A 74 -8.76 -1.46 -2.40
N ASP A 75 -7.69 -1.12 -3.13
CA ASP A 75 -7.72 -1.08 -4.60
C ASP A 75 -8.04 -2.46 -5.22
N ILE A 76 -7.58 -3.55 -4.61
CA ILE A 76 -7.88 -4.94 -5.02
C ILE A 76 -9.36 -5.25 -4.79
N GLU A 77 -9.93 -4.87 -3.65
CA GLU A 77 -11.34 -5.07 -3.36
C GLU A 77 -12.24 -4.30 -4.32
N GLU A 78 -11.88 -3.05 -4.63
CA GLU A 78 -12.57 -2.26 -5.64
C GLU A 78 -12.46 -2.91 -7.03
N ALA A 79 -11.29 -3.45 -7.38
CA ALA A 79 -11.11 -4.18 -8.63
C ALA A 79 -11.99 -5.44 -8.70
N LEU A 80 -12.09 -6.21 -7.61
CA LEU A 80 -12.97 -7.38 -7.52
C LEU A 80 -14.45 -6.99 -7.66
N LYS A 81 -14.88 -5.88 -7.04
CA LYS A 81 -16.21 -5.32 -7.21
C LYS A 81 -16.50 -4.91 -8.65
N ARG A 82 -15.54 -4.26 -9.33
CA ARG A 82 -15.65 -3.93 -10.76
C ARG A 82 -15.78 -5.17 -11.64
N ILE A 83 -15.14 -6.29 -11.26
CA ILE A 83 -15.31 -7.57 -11.96
C ILE A 83 -16.74 -8.10 -11.80
N SER A 84 -17.31 -8.08 -10.59
CA SER A 84 -18.70 -8.53 -10.39
C SER A 84 -19.71 -7.65 -11.12
N GLU A 85 -19.45 -6.35 -11.19
CA GLU A 85 -20.28 -5.38 -11.92
C GLU A 85 -20.06 -5.39 -13.45
N LYS A 86 -19.17 -6.24 -13.98
CA LYS A 86 -18.78 -6.29 -15.40
C LYS A 86 -18.20 -4.96 -15.95
N ARG A 87 -17.65 -4.10 -15.09
CA ARG A 87 -16.99 -2.83 -15.44
C ARG A 87 -15.46 -2.89 -15.38
N PHE A 88 -14.89 -4.07 -15.15
CA PHE A 88 -13.45 -4.26 -15.03
C PHE A 88 -12.71 -3.98 -16.35
N GLY A 89 -11.56 -3.34 -16.25
CA GLY A 89 -10.69 -3.05 -17.39
C GLY A 89 -10.99 -1.73 -18.11
N ALA A 90 -11.93 -0.92 -17.62
CA ALA A 90 -12.13 0.46 -18.08
C ALA A 90 -11.48 1.47 -17.13
N CYS A 91 -10.89 2.53 -17.67
CA CYS A 91 -10.32 3.64 -16.92
C CYS A 91 -11.43 4.43 -16.21
N LEU A 92 -11.30 4.67 -14.91
CA LEU A 92 -12.31 5.43 -14.15
C LEU A 92 -12.41 6.91 -14.55
N THR A 93 -11.33 7.50 -15.07
CA THR A 93 -11.34 8.93 -15.48
C THR A 93 -11.88 9.15 -16.89
N CYS A 94 -11.45 8.34 -17.86
CA CYS A 94 -11.75 8.59 -19.28
C CYS A 94 -12.59 7.51 -19.95
N GLY A 95 -12.99 6.45 -19.23
CA GLY A 95 -13.78 5.34 -19.77
C GLY A 95 -13.06 4.42 -20.76
N LYS A 96 -11.86 4.80 -21.24
CA LYS A 96 -11.10 4.02 -22.23
C LYS A 96 -10.58 2.70 -21.64
N PRO A 97 -10.43 1.64 -22.46
CA PRO A 97 -9.91 0.36 -21.99
C PRO A 97 -8.48 0.49 -21.47
N ILE A 98 -8.19 -0.17 -20.35
CA ILE A 98 -6.86 -0.27 -19.76
C ILE A 98 -6.09 -1.37 -20.51
N PRO A 99 -4.85 -1.11 -20.98
CA PRO A 99 -4.07 -2.11 -21.71
C PRO A 99 -3.89 -3.42 -20.93
N LYS A 100 -4.06 -4.56 -21.59
CA LYS A 100 -3.91 -5.90 -20.97
C LYS A 100 -2.54 -6.11 -20.33
N LYS A 101 -1.46 -5.60 -20.96
CA LYS A 101 -0.10 -5.62 -20.39
C LYS A 101 -0.06 -4.97 -19.00
N ARG A 102 -0.75 -3.84 -18.84
CA ARG A 102 -0.87 -3.13 -17.56
C ARG A 102 -1.72 -3.91 -16.56
N LEU A 103 -2.87 -4.46 -16.96
CA LEU A 103 -3.70 -5.28 -16.06
C LEU A 103 -3.02 -6.60 -15.65
N THR A 104 -2.06 -7.08 -16.44
CA THR A 104 -1.26 -8.26 -16.09
C THR A 104 -0.20 -7.92 -15.05
N ALA A 105 0.46 -6.76 -15.17
CA ALA A 105 1.45 -6.29 -14.21
C ALA A 105 0.82 -5.73 -12.91
N VAL A 106 -0.25 -4.93 -13.06
CA VAL A 106 -0.97 -4.23 -11.98
C VAL A 106 -2.47 -4.51 -12.14
N PRO A 107 -2.97 -5.65 -11.63
CA PRO A 107 -4.34 -6.10 -11.88
C PRO A 107 -5.41 -5.26 -11.18
N TYR A 108 -5.03 -4.46 -10.18
CA TYR A 108 -5.91 -3.53 -9.48
C TYR A 108 -5.93 -2.12 -10.09
N ALA A 109 -5.26 -1.91 -11.22
CA ALA A 109 -5.19 -0.60 -11.86
C ALA A 109 -6.59 0.00 -12.13
N LYS A 110 -6.80 1.22 -11.62
CA LYS A 110 -8.04 2.00 -11.84
C LYS A 110 -7.98 2.94 -13.04
N LEU A 111 -6.78 3.37 -13.43
CA LEU A 111 -6.57 4.34 -14.51
C LEU A 111 -5.78 3.74 -15.68
N CYS A 112 -5.92 4.35 -16.85
CA CYS A 112 -5.01 4.13 -17.97
C CYS A 112 -3.71 4.93 -17.76
N ILE A 113 -2.66 4.61 -18.52
CA ILE A 113 -1.34 5.23 -18.37
C ILE A 113 -1.39 6.75 -18.55
N ARG A 114 -2.18 7.23 -19.50
CA ARG A 114 -2.34 8.67 -19.77
C ARG A 114 -2.97 9.41 -18.59
N CYS A 115 -4.05 8.86 -18.02
CA CYS A 115 -4.74 9.47 -16.88
C CYS A 115 -3.88 9.40 -15.61
N GLN A 116 -3.21 8.27 -15.37
CA GLN A 116 -2.29 8.15 -14.23
C GLN A 116 -1.16 9.18 -14.32
N SER A 117 -0.48 9.29 -15.46
CA SER A 117 0.61 10.27 -15.60
C SER A 117 0.14 11.71 -15.45
N SER A 118 -1.13 12.01 -15.76
CA SER A 118 -1.71 13.32 -15.51
C SER A 118 -1.94 13.58 -14.03
N GLU A 119 -2.48 12.61 -13.29
CA GLU A 119 -2.66 12.72 -11.84
C GLU A 119 -1.33 12.89 -11.11
N GLU A 120 -0.31 12.10 -11.47
CA GLU A 120 1.02 12.15 -10.86
C GLU A 120 1.68 13.53 -11.07
N LYS A 121 1.52 14.14 -12.24
CA LYS A 121 1.99 15.52 -12.51
C LYS A 121 1.30 16.53 -11.61
N THR A 122 -0.03 16.47 -11.50
CA THR A 122 -0.83 17.37 -10.64
C THR A 122 -0.52 17.17 -9.16
N GLN A 123 -0.26 15.93 -8.75
CA GLN A 123 0.07 15.60 -7.37
C GLN A 123 1.46 16.11 -6.99
N ARG A 124 2.43 15.97 -7.91
CA ARG A 124 3.79 16.51 -7.75
C ARG A 124 3.79 18.04 -7.71
N SER A 125 2.96 18.71 -8.49
CA SER A 125 2.83 20.18 -8.40
C SER A 125 2.16 20.62 -7.09
N ARG A 126 1.28 19.79 -6.50
CA ARG A 126 0.64 20.06 -5.20
C ARG A 126 1.57 19.82 -4.02
N SER A 127 2.37 18.77 -4.04
CA SER A 127 3.28 18.43 -2.93
C SER A 127 4.44 19.40 -2.74
N VAL A 128 4.70 20.28 -3.72
CA VAL A 128 5.70 21.35 -3.64
C VAL A 128 5.17 22.59 -2.91
N ILE A 129 3.86 22.64 -2.60
CA ILE A 129 3.19 23.78 -1.95
C ILE A 129 2.66 23.35 -0.58
N LEU A 130 3.52 22.82 0.30
CA LEU A 130 3.19 22.71 1.72
C LEU A 130 3.88 23.87 2.45
N PRO A 131 3.14 24.85 3.00
CA PRO A 131 3.76 25.87 3.84
C PRO A 131 4.41 25.20 5.08
N PRO A 132 5.54 25.72 5.58
CA PRO A 132 6.17 25.18 6.79
C PRO A 132 5.17 25.22 7.96
N PRO A 133 5.21 24.24 8.88
CA PRO A 133 4.36 24.27 10.07
C PRO A 133 4.65 25.54 10.90
N PRO A 134 3.63 26.17 11.50
CA PRO A 134 3.85 27.34 12.35
C PRO A 134 4.74 26.96 13.55
N PRO A 135 5.58 27.89 14.05
CA PRO A 135 6.41 27.62 15.23
C PRO A 135 5.53 27.33 16.44
N ALA A 136 5.89 26.29 17.21
CA ALA A 136 5.25 25.98 18.47
C ALA A 136 5.43 27.16 19.44
N SER A 137 4.32 27.67 19.97
CA SER A 137 4.28 28.74 20.97
C SER A 137 4.56 28.22 22.37
#